data_AF-A0A829PK70-F1
#
_entry.id   AF-A0A829PK70-F1
#
_cell.length_a   1.000
_cell.length_b   1.000
_cell.length_c   1.000
_cell.angle_alpha   90.00
_cell.angle_beta   90.00
_cell.angle_gamma   90.00
#
_symmetry.space_group_name_H-M   'P 1'
#
loop_
_entity.id
_entity.type
_entity.pdbx_description
1 polymer ?
#
loop_
_entity_poly.entity_id
_entity_poly.type
_entity_poly.pdbx_seq_one_letter_code
_entity_poly.pdbx_strand_id
1 'polypeptide(L)' 'MTDHSLNGKTVLITGGGKNLGGLIARDLAANGAGAIAIHYNSPSSKDAAEETVAAVQAAGQRRSHSRVT' A
#
# COMPACT_ATOMS: atom_id res chain seq x y z
N MET A 1 16.72 22.14 5.51
CA MET A 1 15.56 21.37 6.01
C MET A 1 15.13 20.48 4.85
N THR A 2 15.29 19.18 4.95
CA THR A 2 14.94 18.23 3.87
C THR A 2 13.44 18.01 3.87
N ASP A 3 12.80 18.25 2.73
CA ASP A 3 11.40 17.94 2.53
C ASP A 3 11.25 16.41 2.40
N HIS A 4 10.55 15.80 3.36
CA HIS A 4 10.29 14.37 3.40
C HIS A 4 8.93 14.01 2.78
N SER A 5 8.48 14.79 1.78
CA SER A 5 7.24 14.49 1.10
C SER A 5 7.33 13.19 0.30
N LEU A 6 6.28 12.38 0.45
CA LEU A 6 6.07 11.16 -0.31
C LEU A 6 5.32 11.41 -1.62
N ASN A 7 5.02 12.68 -1.94
CA ASN A 7 4.23 13.03 -3.11
C ASN A 7 4.84 12.47 -4.40
N GLY A 8 4.06 11.66 -5.11
CA GLY A 8 4.48 11.06 -6.39
C GLY A 8 5.53 9.95 -6.26
N LYS A 9 5.88 9.51 -5.04
CA LYS A 9 6.84 8.40 -4.84
C LYS A 9 6.15 7.04 -4.92
N THR A 10 6.87 6.06 -5.44
CA THR A 10 6.42 4.67 -5.48
C THR A 10 6.87 3.93 -4.23
N VAL A 11 5.95 3.27 -3.54
CA VAL A 11 6.22 2.51 -2.31
C VAL A 11 5.89 1.03 -2.51
N LEU A 12 6.78 0.15 -2.06
CA LEU A 12 6.59 -1.30 -2.04
C LEU A 12 6.51 -1.77 -0.59
N ILE A 13 5.44 -2.47 -0.23
CA ILE A 13 5.18 -2.97 1.11
C ILE A 13 5.17 -4.49 1.08
N THR A 14 6.23 -5.10 1.58
CA THR A 14 6.34 -6.56 1.75
C THR A 14 5.66 -6.98 3.05
N GLY A 15 4.67 -7.89 2.96
CA GLY A 15 3.80 -8.23 4.10
C GLY A 15 2.65 -7.24 4.30
N GLY A 16 2.30 -6.45 3.28
CA GLY A 16 1.30 -5.38 3.36
C GLY A 16 -0.15 -5.82 3.52
N GLY A 17 -0.42 -7.13 3.49
CA GLY A 17 -1.78 -7.65 3.52
C GLY A 17 -2.46 -7.60 4.88
N LYS A 18 -1.73 -7.53 6.01
CA LYS A 18 -2.33 -7.63 7.35
C LYS A 18 -1.71 -6.65 8.34
N ASN A 19 -2.45 -6.35 9.42
CA ASN A 19 -1.97 -5.60 10.59
C ASN A 19 -1.29 -4.27 10.20
N LEU A 20 -0.02 -4.12 10.57
CA LEU A 20 0.82 -2.95 10.32
C LEU A 20 0.98 -2.62 8.83
N GLY A 21 1.14 -3.65 7.99
CA GLY A 21 1.35 -3.44 6.56
C GLY A 21 0.17 -2.74 5.87
N GLY A 22 -1.05 -3.09 6.29
CA GLY A 22 -2.27 -2.46 5.77
C GLY A 22 -2.45 -1.02 6.26
N LEU A 23 -2.14 -0.77 7.54
CA LEU A 23 -2.19 0.57 8.12
C LEU A 23 -1.17 1.50 7.45
N ILE A 24 0.07 1.02 7.27
CA ILE A 24 1.14 1.78 6.60
C ILE A 24 0.74 2.07 5.15
N ALA A 25 0.15 1.12 4.42
CA ALA A 25 -0.30 1.35 3.05
C ALA A 25 -1.33 2.49 2.96
N ARG A 26 -2.32 2.48 3.87
CA ARG A 26 -3.36 3.51 3.95
C ARG A 26 -2.76 4.88 4.31
N ASP A 27 -1.85 4.90 5.29
CA ASP A 27 -1.19 6.13 5.73
C ASP A 27 -0.31 6.73 4.63
N LEU A 28 0.48 5.90 3.95
CA LEU A 28 1.29 6.31 2.78
C LEU A 28 0.40 6.82 1.64
N ALA A 29 -0.80 6.26 1.48
CA ALA A 29 -1.76 6.75 0.51
C ALA A 29 -2.28 8.14 0.86
N ALA A 30 -2.65 8.36 2.12
CA ALA A 30 -3.05 9.68 2.62
C ALA A 30 -1.91 10.72 2.53
N ASN A 31 -0.65 10.29 2.68
CA ASN A 31 0.53 11.14 2.57
C ASN A 31 0.98 11.43 1.11
N GLY A 32 0.20 11.02 0.11
CA GLY A 32 0.41 11.40 -1.29
C GLY A 32 1.34 10.50 -2.10
N ALA A 33 1.64 9.27 -1.64
CA ALA A 33 2.42 8.34 -2.46
C ALA A 33 1.83 8.23 -3.88
N GLY A 34 2.66 8.21 -4.92
CA GLY A 34 2.18 8.14 -6.31
C GLY A 34 1.71 6.73 -6.70
N ALA A 35 2.31 5.71 -6.09
CA ALA A 35 2.00 4.31 -6.34
C ALA A 35 2.31 3.45 -5.12
N ILE A 36 1.47 2.45 -4.84
CA ILE A 36 1.67 1.51 -3.72
C ILE A 36 1.53 0.08 -4.21
N ALA A 37 2.60 -0.70 -4.07
CA ALA A 37 2.60 -2.13 -4.34
C ALA A 37 2.56 -2.90 -3.02
N ILE A 38 1.60 -3.83 -2.89
CA ILE A 38 1.45 -4.66 -1.70
C ILE A 38 1.85 -6.09 -2.05
N HIS A 39 2.82 -6.61 -1.32
CA HIS A 39 3.26 -7.99 -1.44
C HIS A 39 2.82 -8.79 -0.21
N TYR A 40 2.37 -10.02 -0.41
CA TYR A 40 1.97 -10.94 0.65
C TYR A 40 2.48 -12.37 0.38
N ASN A 41 2.83 -13.06 1.46
CA ASN A 41 3.46 -14.40 1.46
C ASN A 41 2.46 -15.53 1.20
N SER A 42 1.28 -15.49 1.83
CA SER A 42 0.39 -16.66 1.83
C SER A 42 -0.99 -16.33 1.26
N PRO A 43 -1.66 -17.28 0.57
CA PRO A 43 -2.98 -17.07 -0.02
C PRO A 43 -4.04 -16.68 1.01
N SER A 44 -3.92 -17.13 2.26
CA SER A 44 -4.75 -16.70 3.40
C SER A 44 -4.58 -15.21 3.78
N SER A 45 -3.73 -14.48 3.07
CA SER A 45 -3.48 -13.03 3.24
C SER A 45 -3.94 -12.23 2.02
N LYS A 46 -4.45 -12.91 1.00
CA LYS A 46 -4.92 -12.31 -0.25
C LYS A 46 -6.07 -11.36 0.01
N ASP A 47 -7.12 -11.82 0.69
CA ASP A 47 -8.32 -11.01 0.95
C ASP A 47 -7.98 -9.71 1.67
N ALA A 48 -7.09 -9.79 2.67
CA ALA A 48 -6.67 -8.63 3.45
C ALA A 48 -5.73 -7.69 2.66
N ALA A 49 -4.92 -8.23 1.73
CA ALA A 49 -4.16 -7.43 0.78
C ALA A 49 -5.07 -6.71 -0.23
N GLU A 50 -6.09 -7.38 -0.74
CA GLU A 50 -7.08 -6.79 -1.65
C GLU A 50 -7.90 -5.70 -0.94
N GLU A 51 -8.31 -5.91 0.31
CA GLU A 51 -8.97 -4.89 1.14
C GLU A 51 -8.07 -3.67 1.31
N THR A 52 -6.78 -3.89 1.55
CA THR A 52 -5.81 -2.80 1.69
C THR A 52 -5.63 -2.06 0.37
N VAL A 53 -5.52 -2.76 -0.77
CA VAL A 53 -5.47 -2.13 -2.10
C VAL A 53 -6.71 -1.28 -2.34
N ALA A 54 -7.91 -1.80 -2.03
CA ALA A 54 -9.16 -1.06 -2.17
C ALA A 54 -9.18 0.20 -1.30
N ALA A 55 -8.73 0.10 -0.04
CA ALA A 55 -8.62 1.26 0.85
C ALA A 55 -7.63 2.31 0.33
N VAL A 56 -6.50 1.87 -0.22
CA VAL A 56 -5.50 2.74 -0.84
C VAL A 56 -6.05 3.41 -2.09
N GLN A 57 -6.81 2.70 -2.93
CA GLN A 57 -7.49 3.29 -4.10
C GLN A 57 -8.51 4.35 -3.67
N ALA A 58 -9.30 4.06 -2.63
CA ALA A 58 -10.27 5.00 -2.07
C ALA A 58 -9.60 6.26 -1.49
N ALA A 59 -8.38 6.15 -0.97
CA ALA A 59 -7.59 7.27 -0.49
C ALA A 59 -7.01 8.16 -1.61
N GLY A 60 -7.29 7.87 -2.89
CA GLY A 60 -6.90 8.70 -4.03
C GLY A 60 -5.70 8.17 -4.82
N GLN A 61 -5.29 6.92 -4.58
CA GLN A 61 -4.09 6.39 -5.22
C GLN A 61 -4.29 6.01 -6.68
N ARG A 62 -3.46 6.60 -7.54
CA ARG A 62 -3.54 6.44 -9.00
C ARG A 62 -3.15 5.04 -9.47
N ARG A 63 -2.25 4.35 -8.75
CA ARG A 63 -1.79 3.00 -9.10
C ARG A 63 -1.51 2.17 -7.86
N SER A 64 -2.28 1.11 -7.68
CA SER A 64 -2.06 0.12 -6.63
C SER A 64 -2.21 -1.30 -7.16
N HIS A 65 -1.30 -2.19 -6.73
CA HIS A 65 -1.23 -3.57 -7.20
C HIS A 65 -0.83 -4.50 -6.05
N SER A 66 -1.53 -5.63 -5.89
CA SER A 66 -1.16 -6.68 -4.95
C SER A 66 -0.66 -7.92 -5.68
N ARG A 67 0.49 -8.48 -5.27
CA ARG A 67 1.07 -9.69 -5.92
C ARG A 67 1.59 -10.71 -4.91
N VAL A 68 1.27 -11.99 -5.15
CA VAL A 68 1.86 -13.17 -4.48
C VAL A 68 3.26 -13.42 -5.00
N THR A 69 4.21 -13.68 -4.11
CA THR A 69 5.41 -14.47 -4.40
C THR A 69 5.38 -15.72 -3.56
#